data_AF-A0A920VVW7-F1
#
_entry.id   AF-A0A920VVW7-F1
#
_cell.length_a   1.000
_cell.length_b   1.000
_cell.length_c   1.000
_cell.angle_alpha   90.00
_cell.angle_beta   90.00
_cell.angle_gamma   90.00
#
_symmetry.space_group_name_H-M   'P 1'
#
loop_
_entity.id
_entity.type
_entity.pdbx_description
1 polymer ?
#
loop_
_entity_poly.entity_id
_entity_poly.type
_entity_poly.pdbx_seq_one_letter_code
_entity_poly.pdbx_strand_id
1 'polypeptide(L)'
;MDINWYYTEGELTLKVDGDEHRFSLEDLIAGSSVFKERRKKVQTVFLFSLLLIGSMQFFGGGMPSGQSAYFYIGYFATPLIFSGMLAFLSYLYLRYSKKKITQLESIVKDYLGS
;
A
#
# COMPACT_ATOMS: atom_id res chain seq x y z
N MET A 1 -28.72 -14.15 -22.16
CA MET A 1 -28.06 -13.11 -21.36
C MET A 1 -26.64 -13.04 -21.88
N ASP A 2 -26.41 -12.16 -22.85
CA ASP A 2 -25.11 -12.03 -23.51
C ASP A 2 -24.29 -11.00 -22.74
N ILE A 3 -23.35 -11.49 -21.92
CA ILE A 3 -22.43 -10.65 -21.18
C ILE A 3 -21.21 -10.43 -22.07
N ASN A 4 -21.15 -9.24 -22.68
CA ASN A 4 -20.00 -8.83 -23.48
C ASN A 4 -19.14 -7.87 -22.66
N TRP A 5 -17.88 -8.23 -22.45
CA TRP A 5 -16.89 -7.39 -21.78
C TRP A 5 -15.74 -7.10 -22.73
N TYR A 6 -15.32 -5.85 -22.76
CA TYR A 6 -14.13 -5.43 -23.52
C TYR A 6 -13.33 -4.40 -22.75
N TYR A 7 -12.03 -4.40 -23.02
CA TYR A 7 -11.05 -3.57 -22.36
C TYR A 7 -10.47 -2.55 -23.35
N THR A 8 -10.60 -1.27 -23.03
CA THR A 8 -10.08 -0.16 -23.84
C THR A 8 -9.56 0.94 -22.94
N GLU A 9 -8.31 1.37 -23.17
CA GLU A 9 -7.70 2.56 -22.55
C GLU A 9 -7.79 2.67 -21.01
N GLY A 10 -7.74 1.54 -20.30
CA GLY A 10 -7.80 1.55 -18.83
C GLY A 10 -9.22 1.45 -18.25
N GLU A 11 -10.23 1.31 -19.10
CA GLU A 11 -11.63 1.12 -18.69
C GLU A 11 -12.10 -0.29 -19.07
N LEU A 12 -12.79 -0.93 -18.12
CA LEU A 12 -13.53 -2.16 -18.32
C LEU A 12 -14.98 -1.78 -18.63
N THR A 13 -15.42 -2.02 -19.86
CA THR A 13 -16.81 -1.78 -20.24
C THR A 13 -17.58 -3.10 -20.22
N LEU A 14 -18.60 -3.16 -19.39
CA LEU A 14 -19.52 -4.28 -19.25
C LEU A 14 -20.84 -3.92 -19.95
N LYS A 15 -21.21 -4.66 -21.00
CA LYS A 15 -22.55 -4.60 -21.59
C LYS A 15 -23.42 -5.70 -21.01
N VAL A 16 -24.48 -5.31 -20.31
CA VAL A 16 -25.53 -6.23 -19.84
C VAL A 16 -26.88 -5.69 -20.33
N ASP A 17 -27.61 -6.49 -21.10
CA ASP A 17 -28.96 -6.18 -21.60
C ASP A 17 -29.14 -4.78 -22.22
N GLY A 18 -28.10 -4.28 -22.93
CA GLY A 18 -28.14 -3.00 -23.64
C GLY A 18 -27.56 -1.81 -22.87
N ASP A 19 -27.33 -1.93 -21.56
CA ASP A 19 -26.74 -0.89 -20.73
C ASP A 19 -25.21 -1.04 -20.63
N GLU A 20 -24.48 -0.01 -21.08
CA GLU A 20 -23.04 0.08 -20.98
C GLU A 20 -22.61 0.61 -19.60
N HIS A 21 -21.92 -0.24 -18.83
CA HIS A 21 -21.33 0.14 -17.56
C HIS A 21 -19.82 0.25 -17.73
N ARG A 22 -19.28 1.47 -17.61
CA ARG A 22 -17.84 1.75 -17.71
C ARG A 22 -17.23 1.80 -16.32
N PHE A 23 -16.22 0.99 -16.09
CA PHE A 23 -15.47 0.97 -14.83
C PHE A 23 -14.01 1.33 -15.10
N SER A 24 -13.49 2.37 -14.45
CA SER A 24 -12.05 2.64 -14.47
C SER A 24 -11.31 1.51 -13.75
N LEU A 25 -10.25 0.98 -14.36
CA LEU A 25 -9.37 0.02 -13.71
C LEU A 25 -8.75 0.59 -12.44
N GLU A 26 -8.45 1.89 -12.41
CA GLU A 26 -7.90 2.53 -11.22
C GLU A 26 -8.89 2.46 -10.07
N ASP A 27 -10.18 2.68 -10.34
CA ASP A 27 -11.24 2.60 -9.34
C ASP A 27 -11.52 1.15 -8.92
N LEU A 28 -11.47 0.20 -9.85
CA LEU A 28 -11.60 -1.23 -9.55
C LEU A 28 -10.43 -1.74 -8.71
N ILE A 29 -9.21 -1.30 -9.00
CA ILE A 29 -8.00 -1.66 -8.26
C ILE A 29 -8.00 -0.96 -6.90
N ALA A 30 -8.36 0.32 -6.82
CA ALA A 30 -8.45 1.08 -5.58
C ALA A 30 -9.56 0.54 -4.65
N GLY A 31 -10.68 0.11 -5.25
CA GLY A 31 -11.80 -0.55 -4.57
C GLY A 31 -11.53 -2.01 -4.21
N SER A 32 -10.51 -2.64 -4.80
CA SER A 32 -10.20 -4.04 -4.52
C SER A 32 -9.85 -4.24 -3.04
N SER A 33 -10.41 -5.31 -2.45
CA SER A 33 -10.13 -5.73 -1.07
C SER A 33 -8.63 -5.84 -0.81
N VAL A 34 -7.88 -6.31 -1.80
CA VAL A 34 -6.42 -6.49 -1.75
C VAL A 34 -5.68 -5.16 -1.65
N PHE A 35 -6.09 -4.12 -2.39
CA PHE A 35 -5.45 -2.79 -2.28
C PHE A 35 -5.74 -2.16 -0.92
N LYS A 36 -6.99 -2.25 -0.45
CA LYS A 36 -7.40 -1.76 0.87
C LYS A 36 -6.67 -2.46 2.01
N GLU A 37 -6.48 -3.78 1.92
CA GLU A 37 -5.71 -4.56 2.89
C GLU A 37 -4.23 -4.19 2.90
N ARG A 38 -3.60 -4.03 1.73
CA ARG A 38 -2.20 -3.58 1.65
C ARG A 38 -2.02 -2.21 2.29
N ARG A 39 -2.92 -1.27 1.99
CA ARG A 39 -2.90 0.08 2.60
C ARG A 39 -3.03 -0.01 4.12
N LYS A 40 -3.95 -0.82 4.63
CA LYS A 40 -4.10 -1.06 6.07
C LYS A 40 -2.81 -1.60 6.68
N LYS A 41 -2.19 -2.63 6.09
CA LYS A 41 -0.92 -3.21 6.60
C LYS A 41 0.19 -2.16 6.66
N VAL A 42 0.36 -1.37 5.60
CA VAL A 42 1.37 -0.30 5.56
C VAL A 42 1.09 0.78 6.60
N GLN A 43 -0.18 1.18 6.77
CA GLN A 43 -0.60 2.13 7.81
C GLN A 43 -0.35 1.58 9.23
N THR A 44 -0.61 0.30 9.46
CA THR A 44 -0.30 -0.35 10.74
C THR A 44 1.20 -0.33 11.02
N VAL A 45 2.04 -0.67 10.03
CA VAL A 45 3.51 -0.60 10.19
C VAL A 45 3.95 0.82 10.49
N PHE A 46 3.41 1.83 9.79
CA PHE A 46 3.70 3.22 10.03
C PHE A 46 3.37 3.63 11.47
N LEU A 47 2.12 3.40 11.91
CA LEU A 47 1.66 3.78 13.24
C LEU A 47 2.44 3.06 14.35
N PHE A 48 2.66 1.75 14.19
CA PHE A 48 3.43 0.96 15.15
C PHE A 48 4.87 1.48 15.26
N SER A 49 5.52 1.73 14.12
CA SER A 49 6.90 2.24 14.10
C SER A 49 6.98 3.65 14.67
N LEU A 50 6.03 4.52 14.35
CA LEU A 50 5.96 5.88 14.86
C LEU A 50 5.80 5.90 16.38
N LEU A 51 4.89 5.07 16.92
CA LEU A 51 4.69 4.93 18.35
C LEU A 51 5.93 4.35 19.04
N LEU A 52 6.55 3.33 18.46
CA LEU A 52 7.74 2.69 19.03
C LEU A 52 8.92 3.66 19.06
N ILE A 53 9.28 4.23 17.91
CA ILE A 53 10.42 5.16 17.78
C ILE A 53 10.15 6.42 18.60
N GLY A 54 8.94 6.98 18.50
CA GLY A 54 8.53 8.13 19.31
C GLY A 54 8.67 7.83 20.80
N SER A 55 8.13 6.70 21.28
CA SER A 55 8.24 6.32 22.69
C SER A 55 9.69 6.18 23.14
N MET A 56 10.53 5.50 22.35
CA MET A 56 11.96 5.39 22.66
C MET A 56 12.66 6.75 22.70
N GLN A 57 12.29 7.66 21.81
CA GLN A 57 12.88 8.99 21.76
C GLN A 57 12.44 9.86 22.96
N PHE A 58 11.13 9.96 23.22
CA PHE A 58 10.60 10.81 24.28
C PHE A 58 10.84 10.25 25.69
N PHE A 59 10.63 8.95 25.90
CA PHE A 59 10.78 8.32 27.22
C PHE A 59 12.21 7.82 27.47
N GLY A 60 12.91 7.35 26.44
CA GLY A 60 14.30 6.88 26.57
C GLY A 60 15.32 8.00 26.45
N GLY A 61 15.12 8.94 25.52
CA GLY A 61 16.04 10.07 25.29
C GLY A 61 15.75 11.32 26.13
N GLY A 62 14.53 11.44 26.68
CA GLY A 62 14.08 12.61 27.43
C GLY A 62 13.82 13.82 26.53
N MET A 63 13.23 14.89 27.09
CA MET A 63 12.97 16.12 26.33
C MET A 63 14.16 17.08 26.42
N PRO A 64 14.84 17.40 25.31
CA PRO A 64 15.95 18.36 25.33
C PRO A 64 15.42 19.75 25.68
N SER A 65 16.11 20.46 26.57
CA SER A 65 15.78 21.84 26.96
C SER A 65 16.86 22.82 26.49
N GLY A 66 16.46 24.08 26.27
CA GLY A 66 17.38 25.15 25.87
C GLY A 66 17.94 25.02 24.45
N GLN A 67 17.31 24.22 23.59
CA GLN A 67 17.75 24.00 22.21
C GLN A 67 17.15 25.02 21.24
N SER A 68 17.75 25.15 20.05
CA SER A 68 17.23 26.02 18.99
C SER A 68 15.94 25.48 18.38
N ALA A 69 15.16 26.36 17.75
CA ALA A 69 13.94 25.95 17.04
C ALA A 69 14.20 24.88 15.96
N TYR A 70 15.31 24.99 15.21
CA TYR A 70 15.72 24.01 14.21
C TYR A 70 15.96 22.62 14.79
N PHE A 71 16.54 22.55 16.00
CA PHE A 71 16.74 21.28 16.68
C PHE A 71 15.40 20.61 17.01
N TYR A 72 14.43 21.34 17.55
CA TYR A 72 13.12 20.78 17.87
C TYR A 72 12.37 20.30 16.63
N ILE A 73 12.46 21.03 15.51
CA ILE A 73 11.90 20.58 14.23
C ILE A 73 12.48 19.22 13.84
N GLY A 74 13.82 19.08 13.87
CA GLY A 74 14.49 17.81 13.58
C GLY A 74 14.10 16.71 14.57
N TYR A 75 14.02 17.04 15.85
CA TYR A 75 13.64 16.12 16.91
C TYR A 75 12.24 15.54 16.68
N PHE A 76 11.23 16.38 16.42
CA PHE A 76 9.87 15.89 16.13
C PHE A 76 9.73 15.24 14.73
N ALA A 77 10.51 15.69 13.75
CA ALA A 77 10.50 15.10 12.41
C ALA A 77 11.15 13.70 12.37
N THR A 78 12.09 13.41 13.27
CA THR A 78 12.87 12.16 13.26
C THR A 78 11.96 10.92 13.32
N PRO A 79 11.05 10.74 14.31
CA PRO A 79 10.14 9.60 14.34
C PRO A 79 9.27 9.51 13.08
N LEU A 80 8.86 10.66 12.54
CA LEU A 80 8.00 10.73 11.34
C LEU A 80 8.74 10.24 10.09
N ILE A 81 9.98 10.69 9.88
CA ILE A 81 10.80 10.32 8.72
C ILE A 81 11.16 8.83 8.79
N PHE A 82 11.63 8.33 9.94
CA PHE A 82 12.02 6.93 10.07
C PHE A 82 10.82 5.97 9.96
N SER A 83 9.69 6.30 10.59
CA SER A 83 8.47 5.49 10.44
C SER A 83 7.93 5.52 9.01
N GLY A 84 8.01 6.67 8.32
CA GLY A 84 7.69 6.81 6.91
C GLY A 84 8.57 5.92 6.02
N MET A 85 9.88 5.91 6.27
CA MET A 85 10.82 5.06 5.54
C MET A 85 10.53 3.57 5.74
N LEU A 86 10.24 3.13 6.96
CA LEU A 86 9.86 1.74 7.25
C LEU A 86 8.54 1.35 6.57
N ALA A 87 7.54 2.24 6.60
CA ALA A 87 6.27 2.02 5.93
C ALA A 87 6.46 1.91 4.41
N PHE A 88 7.33 2.74 3.83
CA PHE A 88 7.67 2.69 2.41
C PHE A 88 8.36 1.37 2.03
N LEU A 89 9.33 0.91 2.82
CA LEU A 89 9.96 -0.39 2.61
C LEU A 89 8.96 -1.54 2.71
N SER A 90 8.04 -1.49 3.69
CA SER A 90 6.96 -2.47 3.82
C SER A 90 6.04 -2.48 2.61
N TYR A 91 5.68 -1.29 2.08
CA TYR A 91 4.91 -1.17 0.85
C TYR A 91 5.63 -1.81 -0.34
N LEU A 92 6.92 -1.52 -0.53
CA LEU A 92 7.72 -2.12 -1.60
C LEU A 92 7.77 -3.65 -1.45
N TYR A 93 8.04 -4.15 -0.25
CA TYR A 93 8.08 -5.58 0.03
C TYR A 93 6.75 -6.27 -0.32
N LEU A 94 5.62 -5.73 0.13
CA LEU A 94 4.29 -6.25 -0.19
C LEU A 94 4.00 -6.22 -1.71
N ARG A 95 4.47 -5.18 -2.40
CA ARG A 95 4.32 -5.06 -3.86
C ARG A 95 5.14 -6.10 -4.62
N TYR A 96 6.40 -6.33 -4.22
CA TYR A 96 7.28 -7.30 -4.86
C TYR A 96 6.89 -8.76 -4.56
N SER A 97 6.51 -9.06 -3.31
CA SER A 97 6.09 -10.40 -2.90
C SER A 97 4.88 -10.88 -3.71
N LYS A 98 3.88 -10.01 -3.94
CA LYS A 98 2.73 -10.30 -4.82
C LYS A 98 3.15 -10.65 -6.26
N LYS A 99 4.11 -9.90 -6.84
CA LYS A 99 4.60 -10.20 -8.20
C LYS A 99 5.18 -11.62 -8.28
N LYS A 100 5.96 -12.04 -7.28
CA LYS A 100 6.52 -13.39 -7.23
C LYS A 100 5.45 -14.47 -7.08
N ILE A 101 4.45 -14.26 -6.23
CA ILE A 101 3.35 -15.21 -6.04
C ILE A 101 2.54 -15.37 -7.34
N THR A 102 2.20 -14.26 -8.01
CA THR A 102 1.47 -14.32 -9.28
C THR A 102 2.27 -15.00 -10.40
N GLN A 103 3.58 -14.81 -10.45
CA GLN A 103 4.46 -15.55 -11.38
C GLN A 103 4.50 -17.05 -11.06
N LEU A 104 4.52 -17.42 -9.77
CA LEU A 104 4.48 -18.82 -9.38
C LEU A 104 3.14 -19.47 -9.74
N GLU A 105 2.03 -18.79 -9.48
CA GLU A 105 0.68 -19.24 -9.86
C GLU A 105 0.55 -19.44 -11.37
N SER A 106 1.13 -18.54 -12.20
CA SER A 106 1.11 -18.72 -13.65
C SER A 106 1.92 -19.93 -14.11
N ILE A 107 3.14 -20.12 -13.58
CA ILE A 107 3.98 -21.28 -13.91
C ILE A 107 3.29 -22.59 -13.55
N VAL A 108 2.68 -22.67 -12.36
CA VAL A 108 1.97 -23.86 -11.91
C VAL A 108 0.75 -24.14 -12.77
N LYS A 109 -0.01 -23.10 -13.14
CA LYS A 109 -1.18 -23.24 -14.03
C LYS A 109 -0.78 -23.72 -15.42
N ASP A 110 0.30 -23.19 -15.99
CA ASP A 110 0.81 -23.62 -17.29
C ASP A 110 1.29 -25.09 -17.24
N TYR A 111 1.89 -25.50 -16.11
CA TYR A 111 2.36 -26.88 -15.92
C TYR A 111 1.23 -27.89 -15.69
N LEU A 112 0.13 -27.49 -15.04
CA LEU A 112 -1.04 -28.34 -14.78
C LEU A 112 -2.08 -28.32 -15.92
N GLY A 113 -2.01 -27.32 -16.81
CA GLY A 113 -2.86 -27.19 -17.98
C GLY A 113 -2.27 -27.81 -19.26
N SER A 114 -1.01 -28.25 -19.22
CA SER A 114 -0.34 -29.07 -20.23
C SER A 114 -0.43 -30.56 -19.91
#